data_AF-A0A957QPW1-F1
#
_entry.id   AF-A0A957QPW1-F1
#
_cell.length_a   1.000
_cell.length_b   1.000
_cell.length_c   1.000
_cell.angle_alpha   90.00
_cell.angle_beta   90.00
_cell.angle_gamma   90.00
#
_symmetry.space_group_name_H-M   'P 1'
#
loop_
_entity.id
_entity.type
_entity.pdbx_description
1 polymer ?
#
loop_
_entity_poly.entity_id
_entity_poly.type
_entity_poly.pdbx_seq_one_letter_code
_entity_poly.pdbx_strand_id
1 'polypeptide(L)'
;MMTLDLISARLGTIQLLETDDVIAGRTGSWTLRYTVGSYGLDSGAQLKICFPLVTDWEAPQFGDPAASGYTSAETAGAARLRLSWQPKGYVRPWSRALVIDVYDGSLSPGNEITIRLGDQRGGSPGMRAQTYLESHFQFLTLVDPTNGCDPRPLASSPTLRVVADTLDKLVCLLPAQAIAGEAVPIFVKGEDQWRNPVAPP
;
A
#
# COMPACT_ATOMS: atom_id res chain seq x y z
N MET A 1 4.89 29.51 0.49
CA MET A 1 3.49 29.42 0.93
C MET A 1 2.79 28.50 -0.08
N MET A 2 2.60 27.22 0.25
CA MET A 2 1.87 26.31 -0.65
C MET A 2 0.43 26.79 -0.71
N THR A 3 -0.02 27.22 -1.89
CA THR A 3 -1.44 27.29 -2.19
C THR A 3 -1.95 25.86 -2.02
N LEU A 4 -2.71 25.60 -0.94
CA LEU A 4 -3.45 24.36 -0.80
C LEU A 4 -4.30 24.23 -2.06
N ASP A 5 -4.08 23.16 -2.82
CA ASP A 5 -5.00 22.81 -3.89
C ASP A 5 -6.37 22.60 -3.25
N LEU A 6 -7.24 23.60 -3.43
CA LEU A 6 -8.58 23.67 -2.83
C LEU A 6 -9.41 22.46 -3.26
N ILE A 7 -9.14 21.88 -4.43
CA ILE A 7 -9.81 20.66 -4.89
C ILE A 7 -9.37 19.49 -4.03
N SER A 8 -8.06 19.22 -3.95
CA SER A 8 -7.49 18.13 -3.14
C SER A 8 -7.96 18.14 -1.68
N ALA A 9 -8.09 19.33 -1.07
CA ALA A 9 -8.57 19.48 0.30
C ALA A 9 -10.07 19.14 0.49
N ARG A 10 -10.86 19.19 -0.58
CA ARG A 10 -12.31 18.98 -0.56
C ARG A 10 -12.73 17.56 -0.93
N LEU A 11 -11.81 16.76 -1.46
CA LEU A 11 -12.03 15.35 -1.84
C LEU A 11 -12.06 14.40 -0.64
N GLY A 12 -11.61 14.83 0.53
CA GLY A 12 -11.66 14.04 1.76
C GLY A 12 -10.27 13.69 2.27
N THR A 13 -10.21 12.73 3.18
CA THR A 13 -8.98 12.28 3.83
C THR A 13 -8.91 10.78 3.86
N ILE A 14 -7.70 10.24 3.91
CA ILE A 14 -7.47 8.81 4.10
C ILE A 14 -6.39 8.61 5.15
N GLN A 15 -6.55 7.58 5.96
CA GLN A 15 -5.58 7.18 6.96
C GLN A 15 -5.37 5.67 6.93
N LEU A 16 -4.11 5.27 7.14
CA LEU A 16 -3.78 3.90 7.48
C LEU A 16 -3.92 3.77 9.00
N LEU A 17 -4.70 2.79 9.46
CA LEU A 17 -5.01 2.64 10.88
C LEU A 17 -3.86 2.00 11.66
N GLU A 18 -3.08 1.13 11.01
CA GLU A 18 -1.88 0.53 11.56
C GLU A 18 -0.67 1.43 11.27
N THR A 19 0.05 1.88 12.31
CA THR A 19 1.18 2.83 12.14
C THR A 19 2.55 2.21 12.36
N ASP A 20 2.61 0.91 12.64
CA ASP A 20 3.87 0.21 12.89
C ASP A 20 4.67 -0.03 11.60
N ASP A 21 5.98 -0.15 11.74
CA ASP A 21 6.87 -0.56 10.65
C ASP A 21 6.47 -1.97 10.15
N VAL A 22 6.43 -2.14 8.83
CA VAL A 22 6.11 -3.41 8.18
C VAL A 22 7.38 -4.20 7.92
N ILE A 23 7.46 -5.42 8.41
CA ILE A 23 8.59 -6.32 8.11
C ILE A 23 8.50 -6.78 6.64
N ALA A 24 9.62 -6.69 5.93
CA ALA A 24 9.73 -7.10 4.53
C ALA A 24 9.25 -8.56 4.32
N GLY A 25 8.37 -8.76 3.35
CA GLY A 25 7.79 -10.06 2.99
C GLY A 25 6.86 -10.67 4.04
N ARG A 26 6.56 -9.97 5.15
CA ARG A 26 5.62 -10.45 6.15
C ARG A 26 4.19 -10.42 5.60
N THR A 27 3.40 -11.43 5.95
CA THR A 27 1.96 -11.45 5.68
C THR A 27 1.22 -10.73 6.81
N GLY A 28 0.29 -9.84 6.46
CA GLY A 28 -0.47 -9.05 7.42
C GLY A 28 -1.78 -8.51 6.85
N SER A 29 -2.46 -7.71 7.66
CA SER A 29 -3.65 -6.97 7.27
C SER A 29 -3.39 -5.48 7.47
N TRP A 30 -3.81 -4.66 6.50
CA TRP A 30 -3.70 -3.19 6.56
C TRP A 30 -5.04 -2.55 6.25
N THR A 31 -5.51 -1.71 7.16
CA THR A 31 -6.81 -1.06 7.09
C THR A 31 -6.65 0.40 6.72
N LEU A 32 -7.17 0.75 5.55
CA LEU A 32 -7.28 2.13 5.09
C LEU A 32 -8.70 2.63 5.35
N ARG A 33 -8.82 3.76 6.04
CA ARG A 33 -10.10 4.43 6.24
C ARG A 33 -10.12 5.72 5.45
N TYR A 34 -10.97 5.77 4.44
CA TYR A 34 -11.25 6.98 3.68
C TYR A 34 -12.52 7.65 4.21
N THR A 35 -12.43 8.94 4.50
CA THR A 35 -13.56 9.79 4.91
C THR A 35 -13.91 10.72 3.75
N VAL A 36 -15.17 10.64 3.31
CA VAL A 36 -15.69 11.38 2.17
C VAL A 36 -15.65 12.89 2.43
N GLY A 37 -15.06 13.63 1.49
CA GLY A 37 -14.93 15.08 1.59
C GLY A 37 -16.23 15.84 1.26
N SER A 38 -16.11 17.17 1.23
CA SER A 38 -17.24 18.08 1.01
C SER A 38 -17.96 17.93 -0.34
N TYR A 39 -17.33 17.30 -1.33
CA TYR A 39 -17.97 17.04 -2.63
C TYR A 39 -18.92 15.84 -2.62
N GLY A 40 -18.86 14.97 -1.60
CA GLY A 40 -19.55 13.68 -1.65
C GLY A 40 -18.93 12.74 -2.69
N LEU A 41 -19.48 11.54 -2.79
CA LEU A 41 -19.22 10.59 -3.89
C LEU A 41 -20.56 10.18 -4.51
N ASP A 42 -20.77 10.50 -5.79
CA ASP A 42 -21.99 10.10 -6.50
C ASP A 42 -21.93 8.64 -6.97
N SER A 43 -23.05 8.11 -7.45
CA SER A 43 -23.08 6.82 -8.15
C SER A 43 -22.19 6.90 -9.40
N GLY A 44 -21.23 5.99 -9.50
CA GLY A 44 -20.18 5.97 -10.51
C GLY A 44 -18.85 6.59 -10.04
N ALA A 45 -18.82 7.23 -8.87
CA ALA A 45 -17.58 7.76 -8.31
C ALA A 45 -16.53 6.66 -8.08
N GLN A 46 -15.26 7.05 -8.12
CA GLN A 46 -14.13 6.14 -8.01
C GLN A 46 -13.12 6.60 -6.97
N LEU A 47 -12.74 5.70 -6.07
CA LEU A 47 -11.58 5.82 -5.20
C LEU A 47 -10.49 4.88 -5.74
N LYS A 48 -9.28 5.40 -5.97
CA LYS A 48 -8.12 4.60 -6.40
C LYS A 48 -7.03 4.64 -5.36
N ILE A 49 -6.55 3.48 -4.95
CA ILE A 49 -5.37 3.31 -4.10
C ILE A 49 -4.27 2.74 -4.98
N CYS A 50 -3.32 3.60 -5.34
CA CYS A 50 -2.26 3.29 -6.29
C CYS A 50 -0.96 2.92 -5.56
N PHE A 51 -0.38 1.80 -6.00
CA PHE A 51 0.86 1.24 -5.50
C PHE A 51 2.02 1.66 -6.41
N PRO A 52 3.24 1.80 -5.88
CA PRO A 52 4.44 2.01 -6.69
C PRO A 52 4.58 0.95 -7.79
N LEU A 53 5.09 1.35 -8.96
CA LEU A 53 5.33 0.47 -10.11
C LEU A 53 6.30 -0.66 -9.72
N VAL A 54 7.37 -0.27 -9.04
CA VAL A 54 8.35 -1.20 -8.46
C VAL A 54 7.83 -1.52 -7.07
N THR A 55 7.06 -2.60 -7.02
CA THR A 55 6.65 -3.30 -5.80
C THR A 55 6.34 -4.75 -6.16
N ASP A 56 6.71 -5.66 -5.28
CA ASP A 56 6.28 -7.04 -5.33
C ASP A 56 5.23 -7.34 -4.26
N TRP A 57 4.64 -6.30 -3.65
CA TRP A 57 3.47 -6.44 -2.78
C TRP A 57 2.40 -7.29 -3.48
N GLU A 58 1.87 -8.28 -2.76
CA GLU A 58 0.93 -9.23 -3.31
C GLU A 58 -0.30 -8.51 -3.89
N ALA A 59 -0.75 -8.98 -5.05
CA ALA A 59 -1.95 -8.43 -5.68
C ALA A 59 -3.19 -8.85 -4.89
N PRO A 60 -4.15 -7.93 -4.66
CA PRO A 60 -5.38 -8.27 -3.96
C PRO A 60 -6.25 -9.20 -4.80
N GLN A 61 -7.04 -10.02 -4.12
CA GLN A 61 -8.15 -10.78 -4.68
C GLN A 61 -9.43 -10.54 -3.87
N PHE A 62 -10.58 -10.75 -4.47
CA PHE A 62 -11.88 -10.32 -3.90
C PHE A 62 -12.90 -11.46 -3.78
N GLY A 63 -12.52 -12.69 -4.16
CA GLY A 63 -13.46 -13.81 -4.35
C GLY A 63 -13.43 -14.86 -3.25
N ASP A 64 -12.27 -15.10 -2.65
CA ASP A 64 -12.09 -16.14 -1.63
C ASP A 64 -11.69 -15.54 -0.28
N PRO A 65 -12.61 -15.42 0.69
CA PRO A 65 -12.32 -14.83 1.99
C PRO A 65 -11.33 -15.62 2.85
N ALA A 66 -11.00 -16.86 2.48
CA ALA A 66 -10.03 -17.71 3.18
C ALA A 66 -8.64 -17.74 2.51
N ALA A 67 -8.49 -17.22 1.30
CA ALA A 67 -7.22 -17.23 0.57
C ALA A 67 -6.35 -16.00 0.86
N SER A 68 -5.04 -16.12 0.58
CA SER A 68 -4.08 -15.00 0.65
C SER A 68 -4.51 -13.84 -0.26
N GLY A 69 -4.15 -12.62 0.14
CA GLY A 69 -4.46 -11.40 -0.61
C GLY A 69 -5.94 -11.00 -0.59
N TYR A 70 -6.81 -11.67 0.19
CA TYR A 70 -8.21 -11.30 0.27
C TYR A 70 -8.36 -9.84 0.68
N THR A 71 -9.10 -9.06 -0.10
CA THR A 71 -9.28 -7.63 0.12
C THR A 71 -10.75 -7.30 0.07
N SER A 72 -11.21 -6.52 1.03
CA SER A 72 -12.60 -6.10 1.15
C SER A 72 -12.70 -4.58 1.31
N ALA A 73 -13.85 -4.02 0.96
CA ALA A 73 -14.21 -2.67 1.38
C ALA A 73 -15.68 -2.65 1.83
N GLU A 74 -15.95 -1.89 2.87
CA GLU A 74 -17.28 -1.70 3.44
C GLU A 74 -17.53 -0.22 3.71
N THR A 75 -18.79 0.20 3.63
CA THR A 75 -19.22 1.55 4.00
C THR A 75 -20.49 1.45 4.84
N ALA A 76 -20.65 2.37 5.79
CA ALA A 76 -21.90 2.54 6.53
C ALA A 76 -22.93 3.42 5.78
N GLY A 77 -22.54 4.02 4.65
CA GLY A 77 -23.44 4.79 3.80
C GLY A 77 -24.37 3.91 2.95
N ALA A 78 -25.26 4.54 2.20
CA ALA A 78 -26.30 3.84 1.43
C ALA A 78 -25.81 3.24 0.10
N ALA A 79 -24.57 3.54 -0.32
CA ALA A 79 -24.01 3.07 -1.57
C ALA A 79 -23.39 1.67 -1.46
N ARG A 80 -23.28 0.99 -2.60
CA ARG A 80 -22.52 -0.25 -2.74
C ARG A 80 -21.14 0.03 -3.30
N LEU A 81 -20.21 -0.87 -2.97
CA LEU A 81 -18.80 -0.78 -3.38
C LEU A 81 -18.43 -1.99 -4.24
N ARG A 82 -17.69 -1.75 -5.33
CA ARG A 82 -17.13 -2.80 -6.18
C ARG A 82 -15.62 -2.60 -6.26
N LEU A 83 -14.87 -3.65 -5.97
CA LEU A 83 -13.42 -3.62 -6.02
C LEU A 83 -12.93 -4.23 -7.34
N SER A 84 -11.89 -3.64 -7.91
CA SER A 84 -11.12 -4.23 -9.01
C SER A 84 -9.63 -3.93 -8.88
N TRP A 85 -8.79 -4.82 -9.41
CA TRP A 85 -7.35 -4.63 -9.46
C TRP A 85 -6.91 -4.31 -10.88
N GLN A 86 -6.23 -3.18 -11.06
CA GLN A 86 -5.78 -2.69 -12.36
C GLN A 86 -4.25 -2.58 -12.37
N PRO A 87 -3.51 -3.53 -12.99
CA PRO A 87 -2.05 -3.47 -13.07
C PRO A 87 -1.48 -2.21 -13.77
N LYS A 88 -2.32 -1.56 -14.59
CA LYS A 88 -2.06 -0.27 -15.27
C LYS A 88 -3.23 0.70 -15.03
N GLY A 89 -3.60 0.90 -13.78
CA GLY A 89 -4.72 1.74 -13.36
C GLY A 89 -4.41 3.23 -13.25
N TYR A 90 -3.14 3.64 -13.27
CA TYR A 90 -2.74 5.05 -13.22
C TYR A 90 -1.36 5.29 -13.86
N VAL A 91 -0.86 6.53 -13.82
CA VAL A 91 0.41 6.93 -14.42
C VAL A 91 1.61 6.52 -13.56
N ARG A 92 2.77 6.29 -14.21
CA ARG A 92 4.02 6.06 -13.48
C ARG A 92 4.38 7.30 -12.63
N PRO A 93 4.98 7.13 -11.44
CA PRO A 93 5.48 5.88 -10.86
C PRO A 93 4.42 5.01 -10.14
N TRP A 94 3.13 5.35 -10.10
CA TRP A 94 2.09 4.59 -9.38
C TRP A 94 1.15 3.82 -10.31
N SER A 95 1.64 2.81 -11.03
CA SER A 95 0.87 2.22 -12.13
C SER A 95 -0.21 1.22 -11.71
N ARG A 96 -0.03 0.51 -10.59
CA ARG A 96 -0.97 -0.53 -10.15
C ARG A 96 -2.00 0.09 -9.21
N ALA A 97 -3.28 -0.18 -9.39
CA ALA A 97 -4.32 0.44 -8.59
C ALA A 97 -5.36 -0.58 -8.10
N LEU A 98 -5.66 -0.53 -6.81
CA LEU A 98 -6.92 -1.01 -6.27
C LEU A 98 -7.96 0.08 -6.53
N VAL A 99 -9.01 -0.28 -7.23
CA VAL A 99 -10.08 0.63 -7.62
C VAL A 99 -11.35 0.23 -6.89
N ILE A 100 -11.98 1.19 -6.23
CA ILE A 100 -13.25 1.05 -5.54
C ILE A 100 -14.27 1.94 -6.24
N ASP A 101 -15.19 1.33 -6.97
CA ASP A 101 -16.30 2.02 -7.62
C ASP A 101 -17.50 2.09 -6.66
N VAL A 102 -18.07 3.27 -6.53
CA VAL A 102 -19.32 3.52 -5.80
C VAL A 102 -20.48 3.37 -6.77
N TYR A 103 -21.49 2.58 -6.42
CA TYR A 103 -22.67 2.37 -7.28
C TYR A 103 -23.92 2.05 -6.44
N ASP A 104 -25.09 2.00 -7.09
CA ASP A 104 -26.39 1.76 -6.43
C ASP A 104 -26.63 2.68 -5.21
N GLY A 105 -26.18 3.93 -5.29
CA GLY A 105 -26.28 4.93 -4.23
C GLY A 105 -25.14 5.95 -4.27
N SER A 106 -25.11 6.84 -3.28
CA SER A 106 -24.07 7.85 -3.11
C SER A 106 -23.60 7.91 -1.64
N LEU A 107 -22.44 8.52 -1.41
CA LEU A 107 -21.90 8.76 -0.08
C LEU A 107 -21.83 10.25 0.21
N SER A 108 -22.39 10.64 1.35
CA SER A 108 -22.39 12.03 1.81
C SER A 108 -21.07 12.40 2.48
N PRO A 109 -20.74 13.70 2.56
CA PRO A 109 -19.59 14.18 3.34
C PRO A 109 -19.58 13.59 4.75
N GLY A 110 -18.42 13.10 5.19
CA GLY A 110 -18.24 12.44 6.49
C GLY A 110 -18.62 10.95 6.53
N ASN A 111 -19.24 10.40 5.48
CA ASN A 111 -19.33 8.93 5.37
C ASN A 111 -17.94 8.32 5.18
N GLU A 112 -17.79 7.06 5.58
CA GLU A 112 -16.51 6.37 5.56
C GLU A 112 -16.57 5.13 4.67
N ILE A 113 -15.45 4.88 3.98
CA ILE A 113 -15.14 3.61 3.35
C ILE A 113 -13.97 3.00 4.13
N THR A 114 -14.18 1.81 4.68
CA THR A 114 -13.13 1.00 5.31
C THR A 114 -12.65 -0.05 4.32
N ILE A 115 -11.41 0.09 3.85
CA ILE A 115 -10.74 -0.86 2.96
C ILE A 115 -9.78 -1.70 3.80
N ARG A 116 -9.83 -3.03 3.66
CA ARG A 116 -8.94 -3.97 4.35
C ARG A 116 -8.14 -4.76 3.33
N LEU A 117 -6.86 -4.47 3.25
CA LEU A 117 -5.88 -5.20 2.47
C LEU A 117 -5.43 -6.43 3.26
N GLY A 118 -5.66 -7.64 2.76
CA GLY A 118 -5.39 -8.86 3.53
C GLY A 118 -6.38 -9.10 4.66
N ASP A 119 -7.68 -8.93 4.40
CA ASP A 119 -8.76 -9.08 5.39
C ASP A 119 -8.84 -10.50 5.96
N GLN A 120 -8.44 -10.66 7.23
CA GLN A 120 -8.36 -11.95 7.91
C GLN A 120 -9.70 -12.43 8.50
N ARG A 121 -10.76 -11.61 8.46
CA ARG A 121 -12.06 -11.94 9.09
C ARG A 121 -12.71 -13.21 8.52
N GLY A 122 -12.37 -13.57 7.28
CA GLY A 122 -12.85 -14.75 6.58
C GLY A 122 -11.95 -15.99 6.70
N GLY A 123 -10.87 -15.93 7.48
CA GLY A 123 -9.88 -17.00 7.61
C GLY A 123 -8.65 -16.83 6.71
N SER A 124 -8.57 -15.76 5.92
CA SER A 124 -7.38 -15.42 5.15
C SER A 124 -6.13 -15.32 6.06
N PRO A 125 -4.95 -15.79 5.59
CA PRO A 125 -3.70 -15.53 6.29
C PRO A 125 -3.30 -14.04 6.26
N GLY A 126 -3.90 -13.24 5.38
CA GLY A 126 -3.57 -11.84 5.12
C GLY A 126 -3.02 -11.64 3.71
N MET A 127 -2.31 -10.53 3.51
CA MET A 127 -1.64 -10.17 2.26
C MET A 127 -0.15 -9.99 2.51
N ARG A 128 0.71 -10.43 1.59
CA ARG A 128 2.16 -10.33 1.73
C ARG A 128 2.66 -8.94 1.36
N ALA A 129 3.38 -8.31 2.29
CA ALA A 129 4.12 -7.08 2.02
C ALA A 129 5.29 -7.32 1.05
N GLN A 130 5.80 -6.24 0.43
CA GLN A 130 6.95 -6.33 -0.47
C GLN A 130 8.21 -6.86 0.24
N THR A 131 9.11 -7.52 -0.48
CA THR A 131 10.29 -8.21 0.10
C THR A 131 11.49 -7.31 0.32
N TYR A 132 11.39 -6.00 0.09
CA TYR A 132 12.52 -5.09 0.20
C TYR A 132 12.19 -3.79 0.93
N LEU A 133 13.24 -3.18 1.46
CA LEU A 133 13.15 -2.00 2.32
C LEU A 133 12.64 -0.78 1.58
N GLU A 134 11.79 0.00 2.26
CA GLU A 134 11.33 1.28 1.76
C GLU A 134 10.98 2.20 2.92
N SER A 135 11.64 3.35 3.00
CA SER A 135 11.39 4.32 4.08
C SER A 135 10.09 5.11 3.91
N HIS A 136 9.47 5.05 2.73
CA HIS A 136 8.29 5.84 2.39
C HIS A 136 7.44 5.13 1.34
N PHE A 137 6.95 3.93 1.66
CA PHE A 137 6.00 3.24 0.80
C PHE A 137 4.67 3.99 0.85
N GLN A 138 4.23 4.57 -0.27
CA GLN A 138 3.04 5.40 -0.34
C GLN A 138 1.90 4.70 -1.07
N PHE A 139 0.73 4.67 -0.43
CA PHE A 139 -0.54 4.33 -1.06
C PHE A 139 -1.16 5.57 -1.70
N LEU A 140 -0.66 6.02 -2.86
CA LEU A 140 -1.16 7.23 -3.51
C LEU A 140 -2.67 7.09 -3.75
N THR A 141 -3.44 7.96 -3.10
CA THR A 141 -4.90 7.88 -3.11
C THR A 141 -5.47 8.98 -4.00
N LEU A 142 -6.31 8.57 -4.96
CA LEU A 142 -6.98 9.46 -5.90
C LEU A 142 -8.50 9.28 -5.80
N VAL A 143 -9.24 10.36 -6.02
CA VAL A 143 -10.70 10.37 -5.99
C VAL A 143 -11.25 11.06 -7.23
N ASP A 144 -12.21 10.41 -7.89
CA ASP A 144 -13.10 11.01 -8.87
C ASP A 144 -14.53 10.97 -8.28
N PRO A 145 -15.05 12.09 -7.75
CA PRO A 145 -16.31 12.10 -7.02
C PRO A 145 -17.56 11.99 -7.90
N THR A 146 -17.41 12.15 -9.23
CA THR A 146 -18.56 12.31 -10.16
C THR A 146 -18.45 11.41 -11.39
N ASN A 147 -17.51 10.46 -11.43
CA ASN A 147 -17.20 9.66 -12.62
C ASN A 147 -16.83 10.53 -13.85
N GLY A 148 -16.11 11.64 -13.62
CA GLY A 148 -15.67 12.55 -14.66
C GLY A 148 -14.49 12.02 -15.50
N CYS A 149 -13.98 10.83 -15.17
CA CYS A 149 -12.72 10.29 -15.68
C CYS A 149 -11.50 11.16 -15.34
N ASP A 150 -11.56 11.89 -14.22
CA ASP A 150 -10.50 12.80 -13.77
C ASP A 150 -10.16 12.55 -12.28
N PRO A 151 -9.56 11.38 -11.95
CA PRO A 151 -9.20 11.08 -10.57
C PRO A 151 -8.09 12.03 -10.09
N ARG A 152 -8.35 12.74 -9.00
CA ARG A 152 -7.44 13.73 -8.41
C ARG A 152 -6.85 13.24 -7.10
N PRO A 153 -5.57 13.56 -6.80
CA PRO A 153 -4.95 13.13 -5.56
C PRO A 153 -5.61 13.79 -4.36
N LEU A 154 -5.64 13.07 -3.24
CA LEU A 154 -5.95 13.69 -1.95
C LEU A 154 -4.80 14.61 -1.50
N ALA A 155 -5.11 15.54 -0.60
CA ALA A 155 -4.10 16.44 -0.03
C ALA A 155 -2.96 15.70 0.68
N SER A 156 -3.24 14.52 1.23
CA SER A 156 -2.25 13.59 1.76
C SER A 156 -2.67 12.16 1.45
N SER A 157 -1.66 11.28 1.31
CA SER A 157 -1.84 9.84 1.15
C SER A 157 -1.09 9.12 2.27
N PRO A 158 -1.58 7.95 2.73
CA PRO A 158 -0.94 7.24 3.82
C PRO A 158 0.37 6.61 3.34
N THR A 159 1.31 6.56 4.27
CA THR A 159 2.65 6.05 4.02
C THR A 159 3.06 5.12 5.14
N LEU A 160 3.84 4.10 4.83
CA LEU A 160 4.45 3.21 5.83
C LEU A 160 5.91 2.97 5.51
N ARG A 161 6.63 2.41 6.49
CA ARG A 161 8.01 1.96 6.33
C ARG A 161 8.04 0.45 6.21
N VAL A 162 8.79 -0.04 5.24
CA VAL A 162 9.14 -1.46 5.12
C VAL A 162 10.57 -1.63 5.63
N VAL A 163 10.73 -2.41 6.69
CA VAL A 163 11.98 -2.64 7.41
C VAL A 163 12.44 -4.08 7.26
N ALA A 164 13.72 -4.33 7.52
CA ALA A 164 14.28 -5.68 7.45
C ALA A 164 13.69 -6.54 8.56
N ASP A 165 13.60 -7.84 8.29
CA ASP A 165 13.33 -8.82 9.34
C ASP A 165 14.59 -9.05 10.21
N THR A 166 14.49 -9.99 11.14
CA THR A 166 15.63 -10.47 11.93
C THR A 166 16.75 -11.02 11.05
N LEU A 167 17.98 -10.98 11.60
CA LEU A 167 19.18 -11.50 10.95
C LEU A 167 19.01 -13.00 10.61
N ASP A 168 19.10 -13.34 9.34
CA ASP A 168 19.05 -14.73 8.84
C ASP A 168 20.46 -15.24 8.47
N LYS A 169 21.28 -14.39 7.83
CA LYS A 169 22.62 -14.76 7.34
C LYS A 169 23.64 -13.65 7.59
N LEU A 170 24.89 -14.07 7.88
CA LEU A 170 26.06 -13.21 7.78
C LEU A 170 26.78 -13.47 6.47
N VAL A 171 27.06 -12.41 5.72
CA VAL A 171 27.78 -12.47 4.46
C VAL A 171 29.13 -11.78 4.61
N CYS A 172 30.20 -12.56 4.41
CA CYS A 172 31.57 -12.05 4.33
C CYS A 172 31.89 -11.69 2.88
N LEU A 173 32.23 -10.43 2.65
CA LEU A 173 32.68 -9.90 1.37
C LEU A 173 34.20 -9.69 1.45
N LEU A 174 34.92 -10.29 0.51
CA LEU A 174 36.38 -10.23 0.42
C LEU A 174 36.80 -9.99 -1.04
N PRO A 175 38.00 -9.44 -1.29
CA PRO A 175 38.55 -9.30 -2.63
C PRO A 175 38.59 -10.64 -3.36
N ALA A 176 38.28 -10.62 -4.66
CA ALA A 176 38.32 -11.82 -5.49
C ALA A 176 39.75 -12.38 -5.69
N GLN A 177 40.77 -11.56 -5.42
CA GLN A 177 42.19 -11.92 -5.51
C GLN A 177 42.94 -11.36 -4.30
N ALA A 178 43.94 -12.12 -3.82
CA ALA A 178 44.77 -11.78 -2.68
C ALA A 178 46.20 -12.31 -2.89
N ILE A 179 47.19 -11.66 -2.30
CA ILE A 179 48.57 -12.14 -2.26
C ILE A 179 48.74 -13.04 -1.04
N ALA A 180 49.32 -14.22 -1.25
CA ALA A 180 49.55 -15.18 -0.17
C ALA A 180 50.44 -14.57 0.92
N GLY A 181 49.94 -14.57 2.16
CA GLY A 181 50.64 -14.01 3.32
C GLY A 181 50.36 -12.54 3.60
N GLU A 182 49.65 -11.83 2.71
CA GLU A 182 49.24 -10.45 2.95
C GLU A 182 47.84 -10.38 3.59
N ALA A 183 47.65 -9.37 4.45
CA ALA A 183 46.35 -9.10 5.03
C ALA A 183 45.38 -8.57 3.97
N VAL A 184 44.12 -9.03 4.02
CA VAL A 184 43.05 -8.55 3.15
C VAL A 184 41.91 -7.94 3.97
N PRO A 185 41.28 -6.86 3.50
CA PRO A 185 40.08 -6.34 4.15
C PRO A 185 38.92 -7.33 3.96
N ILE A 186 38.20 -7.60 5.04
CA ILE A 186 36.97 -8.39 5.03
C ILE A 186 35.85 -7.49 5.54
N PHE A 187 34.74 -7.45 4.80
CA PHE A 187 33.52 -6.76 5.22
C PHE A 187 32.47 -7.78 5.59
N VAL A 188 31.82 -7.59 6.72
CA VAL A 188 30.72 -8.45 7.16
C VAL A 188 29.43 -7.64 7.11
N LYS A 189 28.41 -8.19 6.48
CA LYS A 189 27.04 -7.64 6.52
C LYS A 189 26.06 -8.70 6.98
N GLY A 190 25.01 -8.26 7.68
CA GLY A 190 23.84 -9.09 7.95
C GLY A 190 22.84 -9.01 6.81
N GLU A 191 22.13 -10.11 6.58
CA GLU A 191 21.02 -10.23 5.65
C GLU A 191 19.82 -10.87 6.35
N ASP A 192 18.61 -10.36 6.10
CA ASP A 192 17.37 -11.06 6.44
C ASP A 192 17.05 -12.17 5.41
N GLN A 193 15.93 -12.90 5.60
CA GLN A 193 15.51 -13.98 4.70
C GLN A 193 15.32 -13.54 3.22
N TRP A 194 15.12 -12.25 2.98
CA TRP A 194 14.95 -11.63 1.66
C TRP A 194 16.22 -10.91 1.17
N ARG A 195 17.34 -11.06 1.88
CA ARG A 195 18.64 -10.41 1.61
C ARG A 195 18.65 -8.90 1.82
N ASN A 196 17.70 -8.37 2.60
CA ASN A 196 17.77 -6.98 3.02
C ASN A 196 18.90 -6.80 4.04
N PRO A 197 19.62 -5.67 4.02
CA PRO A 197 20.70 -5.43 4.96
C PRO A 197 20.18 -5.31 6.40
N VAL A 198 20.80 -6.07 7.30
CA VAL A 198 20.58 -6.03 8.76
C VAL A 198 21.93 -5.73 9.43
N ALA A 199 21.91 -5.03 10.56
CA ALA A 199 23.12 -4.81 11.34
C ALA A 199 23.70 -6.16 11.81
N PRO A 200 25.00 -6.45 11.57
CA PRO A 200 25.64 -7.63 12.14
C PRO A 200 25.73 -7.49 13.67
N PRO A 201 25.76 -8.63 14.41
CA PRO A 201 25.89 -8.64 15.86
C PRO A 201 27.27 -8.17 16.33
#